data_AF-A0A965AMG8-F1
#
_entry.id   AF-A0A965AMG8-F1
#
_cell.length_a   1.000
_cell.length_b   1.000
_cell.length_c   1.000
_cell.angle_alpha   90.00
_cell.angle_beta   90.00
_cell.angle_gamma   90.00
#
_symmetry.space_group_name_H-M   'P 1'
#
loop_
_entity.id
_entity.type
_entity.pdbx_description
1 polymer ?
#
loop_
_entity_poly.entity_id
_entity_poly.type
_entity_poly.pdbx_seq_one_letter_code
_entity_poly.pdbx_strand_id
1 'polypeptide(L)'
;MGRSIRPVGPEDAAGSASAAVANDRERSYSIEFTTDGTLLHHERVADEDGKTLYDQAVAVAYALGSGRRGRAYLIDGGGTLYQSPIGWYSHRQCWDLSPGYRATRSVRFSREIDGSCLYCHVGRLSTEWPQTVTDKPFQEMAIGCERCHGPGQQHVTLMQRLGPEERAEDVAIVNPGRLDSAHREAVCNQCHLSGKAVFPRYGRGFFDFRPGDLLSDSLVVLDDTDRATNARAVSQVE
;
A
#
# COMPACT_ATOMS: atom_id res chain seq x y z
N MET A 1 -5.47 -2.92 -10.50
CA MET A 1 -4.23 -3.62 -10.10
C MET A 1 -2.98 -2.87 -10.55
N GLY A 2 -2.86 -2.45 -11.82
CA GLY A 2 -1.68 -1.73 -12.36
C GLY A 2 -1.30 -0.37 -11.75
N ARG A 3 -2.02 0.12 -10.74
CA ARG A 3 -1.72 1.37 -10.00
C ARG A 3 -1.80 1.15 -8.49
N SER A 4 -1.47 -0.04 -8.01
CA SER A 4 -1.52 -0.36 -6.57
C SER A 4 -0.45 0.39 -5.77
N ILE A 5 0.69 0.64 -6.39
CA ILE A 5 1.73 1.58 -5.95
C ILE A 5 2.45 2.09 -7.20
N ARG A 6 2.94 3.32 -7.17
CA ARG A 6 3.77 3.92 -8.22
C ARG A 6 4.57 5.10 -7.68
N PRO A 7 5.62 5.56 -8.37
CA PRO A 7 6.21 6.86 -8.09
C PRO A 7 5.15 7.97 -8.20
N VAL A 8 5.29 9.00 -7.38
CA VAL A 8 4.45 10.21 -7.50
C VAL A 8 4.69 10.87 -8.86
N GLY A 9 3.64 11.45 -9.43
CA GLY A 9 3.70 12.15 -10.70
C GLY A 9 2.78 13.37 -10.75
N PRO A 10 2.78 14.14 -11.85
CA PRO A 10 1.97 15.35 -12.01
C PRO A 10 0.47 15.14 -11.79
N GLU A 11 -0.06 13.93 -12.00
CA GLU A 11 -1.46 13.62 -11.74
C GLU A 11 -1.84 13.67 -10.26
N ASP A 12 -0.85 13.62 -9.35
CA ASP A 12 -1.06 13.77 -7.91
C ASP A 12 -1.17 15.25 -7.51
N ALA A 13 -0.89 16.19 -8.43
CA ALA A 13 -1.11 17.61 -8.25
C ALA A 13 -2.58 18.02 -8.47
N ALA A 14 -3.41 17.14 -9.04
CA ALA A 14 -4.75 17.43 -9.53
C ALA A 14 -5.80 17.84 -8.44
N GLY A 15 -5.36 18.05 -7.20
CA GLY A 15 -6.16 18.62 -6.11
C GLY A 15 -5.67 20.01 -5.67
N SER A 16 -5.00 20.77 -6.55
CA SER A 16 -4.40 22.09 -6.26
C SER A 16 -5.44 23.17 -5.92
N ALA A 17 -6.09 23.02 -4.77
CA ALA A 17 -6.47 24.15 -3.95
C ALA A 17 -5.50 24.17 -2.78
N SER A 18 -4.69 25.22 -2.74
CA SER A 18 -4.18 25.75 -1.49
C SER A 18 -5.25 25.60 -0.39
N ALA A 19 -4.83 25.08 0.77
CA ALA A 19 -5.68 24.75 1.92
C ALA A 19 -6.43 23.41 1.85
N ALA A 20 -5.68 22.32 1.90
CA ALA A 20 -6.13 21.19 2.71
C ALA A 20 -5.32 21.18 4.00
N VAL A 21 -5.64 22.13 4.87
CA VAL A 21 -5.13 22.13 6.24
C VAL A 21 -5.87 21.05 6.99
N ALA A 22 -5.28 19.87 7.06
CA ALA A 22 -5.62 18.96 8.13
C ALA A 22 -5.02 19.58 9.40
N ASN A 23 -5.87 19.96 10.36
CA ASN A 23 -5.42 20.58 11.60
C ASN A 23 -5.28 19.52 12.67
N ASP A 24 -4.14 19.54 13.36
CA ASP A 24 -3.92 18.76 14.55
C ASP A 24 -3.53 19.66 15.72
N ARG A 25 -4.56 20.28 16.33
CA ARG A 25 -4.42 21.38 17.31
C ARG A 25 -3.64 22.57 16.73
N GLU A 26 -2.35 22.65 17.01
CA GLU A 26 -1.43 23.72 16.60
C GLU A 26 -0.69 23.41 15.29
N ARG A 27 -0.86 22.20 14.75
CA ARG A 27 -0.20 21.75 13.52
C ARG A 27 -1.13 21.89 12.32
N SER A 28 -0.59 22.39 11.23
CA SER A 28 -1.23 22.39 9.92
C SER A 28 -0.42 21.52 8.95
N TYR A 29 -1.13 20.70 8.18
CA TYR A 29 -0.52 19.91 7.11
C TYR A 29 -0.89 20.49 5.76
N SER A 30 0.03 20.50 4.80
CA SER A 30 -0.25 20.95 3.43
C SER A 30 0.65 20.26 2.41
N ILE A 31 0.35 20.42 1.13
CA ILE A 31 1.20 19.93 0.05
C ILE A 31 1.71 21.07 -0.83
N GLU A 32 2.85 20.84 -1.47
CA GLU A 32 3.45 21.71 -2.48
C GLU A 32 3.95 20.85 -3.64
N PHE A 33 3.64 21.23 -4.87
CA PHE A 33 4.33 20.71 -6.06
C PHE A 33 5.35 21.75 -6.51
N THR A 34 6.63 21.41 -6.39
CA THR A 34 7.72 22.27 -6.80
C THR A 34 7.80 22.34 -8.34
N THR A 35 8.50 23.34 -8.85
CA THR A 35 8.66 23.55 -10.30
C THR A 35 9.39 22.41 -11.00
N ASP A 36 10.20 21.63 -10.27
CA ASP A 36 10.89 20.43 -10.78
C ASP A 36 10.00 19.17 -10.75
N GLY A 37 8.75 19.29 -10.31
CA GLY A 37 7.77 18.19 -10.27
C GLY A 37 7.79 17.36 -8.98
N THR A 38 8.56 17.75 -7.97
CA THR A 38 8.58 17.07 -6.67
C THR A 38 7.33 17.39 -5.87
N LEU A 39 6.70 16.36 -5.28
CA LEU A 39 5.64 16.53 -4.28
C LEU A 39 6.24 16.63 -2.88
N LEU A 40 6.11 17.78 -2.26
CA LEU A 40 6.46 18.02 -0.87
C LEU A 40 5.21 17.99 0.01
N HIS A 41 5.29 17.27 1.12
CA HIS A 41 4.29 17.31 2.20
C HIS A 41 4.87 18.09 3.37
N HIS A 42 4.12 19.08 3.86
CA HIS A 42 4.52 19.98 4.93
C HIS A 42 3.80 19.66 6.23
N GLU A 43 4.53 19.76 7.34
CA GLU A 43 4.00 19.96 8.68
C GLU A 43 4.44 21.34 9.18
N ARG A 44 3.48 22.22 9.48
CA ARG A 44 3.75 23.56 10.00
C ARG A 44 3.15 23.75 11.38
N VAL A 45 3.85 24.50 12.23
CA VAL A 45 3.34 25.03 13.49
C VAL A 45 3.51 26.53 13.47
N ALA A 46 2.45 27.26 13.84
CA ALA A 46 2.49 28.70 14.04
C ALA A 46 2.26 29.03 15.53
N ASP A 47 2.71 30.20 15.96
CA ASP A 47 2.34 30.76 17.25
C ASP A 47 0.92 31.36 17.23
N GLU A 48 0.47 31.89 18.36
CA GLU A 48 -0.86 32.51 18.51
C GLU A 48 -1.07 33.73 17.59
N ASP A 49 0.02 34.40 17.18
CA ASP A 49 0.00 35.54 16.26
C ASP A 49 0.05 35.09 14.78
N GLY A 50 0.06 33.78 14.52
CA GLY A 50 0.09 33.19 13.19
C GLY A 50 1.48 33.19 12.53
N LYS A 51 2.53 33.51 13.27
CA LYS A 51 3.92 33.44 12.77
C LYS A 51 4.40 31.99 12.80
N THR A 52 4.92 31.51 11.67
CA THR A 52 5.48 30.16 11.55
C THR A 52 6.65 29.97 12.51
N LEU A 53 6.46 29.07 13.48
CA LEU A 53 7.52 28.61 14.39
C LEU A 53 8.35 27.49 13.78
N TYR A 54 7.71 26.67 12.93
CA TYR A 54 8.30 25.48 12.34
C TYR A 54 7.60 25.14 11.03
N ASP A 55 8.38 24.77 10.01
CA ASP A 55 7.92 24.18 8.75
C ASP A 55 8.87 23.04 8.37
N GLN A 56 8.39 21.81 8.42
CA GLN A 56 9.09 20.65 7.88
C GLN A 56 8.44 20.22 6.58
N ALA A 57 9.19 20.37 5.49
CA ALA A 57 8.85 19.82 4.19
C ALA A 57 9.54 18.48 3.99
N VAL A 58 8.80 17.48 3.51
CA VAL A 58 9.34 16.15 3.17
C VAL A 58 8.91 15.76 1.77
N ALA A 59 9.87 15.35 0.94
CA ALA A 59 9.59 14.82 -0.39
C ALA A 59 8.92 13.46 -0.29
N VAL A 60 7.84 13.30 -1.05
CA VAL A 60 7.11 12.04 -1.17
C VAL A 60 7.59 11.31 -2.42
N ALA A 61 7.94 10.04 -2.26
CA ALA A 61 8.47 9.20 -3.33
C ALA A 61 7.37 8.42 -4.07
N TYR A 62 6.40 7.84 -3.33
CA TYR A 62 5.42 6.93 -3.90
C TYR A 62 3.98 7.28 -3.53
N ALA A 63 3.06 7.05 -4.47
CA ALA A 63 1.62 6.99 -4.22
C ALA A 63 1.20 5.52 -4.07
N LEU A 64 0.59 5.19 -2.93
CA LEU A 64 0.07 3.88 -2.59
C LEU A 64 -1.46 3.89 -2.74
N GLY A 65 -2.00 2.90 -3.44
CA GLY A 65 -3.42 2.74 -3.72
C GLY A 65 -3.85 3.13 -5.12
N SER A 66 -4.94 2.50 -5.56
CA SER A 66 -5.50 2.70 -6.91
C SER A 66 -6.01 4.14 -7.13
N GLY A 67 -6.31 4.87 -6.05
CA GLY A 67 -6.97 6.16 -6.09
C GLY A 67 -8.48 6.09 -6.27
N ARG A 68 -9.12 4.90 -6.21
CA ARG A 68 -10.59 4.78 -6.32
C ARG A 68 -11.31 5.41 -5.13
N ARG A 69 -10.90 5.08 -3.90
CA ARG A 69 -11.36 5.73 -2.66
C ARG A 69 -10.40 6.81 -2.19
N GLY A 70 -9.10 6.55 -2.33
CA GLY A 70 -8.06 7.49 -1.92
C GLY A 70 -6.66 6.98 -2.24
N ARG A 71 -5.66 7.79 -1.89
CA ARG A 71 -4.24 7.46 -1.98
C ARG A 71 -3.55 7.78 -0.66
N ALA A 72 -2.73 6.84 -0.23
CA ALA A 72 -1.68 7.09 0.75
C ALA A 72 -0.41 7.50 0.02
N TYR A 73 0.48 8.19 0.73
CA TYR A 73 1.74 8.68 0.18
C TYR A 73 2.89 8.19 1.05
N LEU A 74 3.98 7.74 0.42
CA LEU A 74 5.13 7.17 1.09
C LEU A 74 6.38 8.00 0.87
N ILE A 75 7.14 8.15 1.93
CA ILE A 75 8.44 8.81 1.98
C ILE A 75 9.51 7.72 2.00
N ASP A 76 10.55 7.90 1.19
CA ASP A 76 11.74 7.06 1.24
C ASP A 76 12.76 7.70 2.19
N GLY A 77 13.02 7.05 3.32
CA GLY A 77 13.98 7.48 4.33
C GLY A 77 15.34 6.81 4.20
N GLY A 78 15.77 6.46 2.99
CA GLY A 78 17.04 5.76 2.75
C GLY A 78 16.90 4.25 2.89
N GLY A 79 15.84 3.69 2.29
CA GLY A 79 15.55 2.27 2.25
C GLY A 79 14.59 1.74 3.31
N THR A 80 14.08 2.63 4.17
CA THR A 80 12.87 2.40 4.96
C THR A 80 11.76 3.32 4.45
N LEU A 81 10.55 2.80 4.33
CA LEU A 81 9.41 3.53 3.81
C LEU A 81 8.54 4.02 4.97
N TYR A 82 8.17 5.28 4.93
CA TYR A 82 7.33 5.92 5.93
C TYR A 82 6.03 6.38 5.31
N GLN A 83 4.91 6.16 6.00
CA GLN A 83 3.64 6.72 5.60
C GLN A 83 3.63 8.23 5.87
N SER A 84 3.15 9.01 4.91
CA SER A 84 2.88 10.42 5.10
C SER A 84 1.62 10.66 5.95
N PRO A 85 1.62 11.65 6.85
CA PRO A 85 0.41 12.11 7.54
C PRO A 85 -0.71 12.56 6.61
N ILE A 86 -0.41 12.91 5.36
CA ILE A 86 -1.38 13.46 4.40
C ILE A 86 -1.77 12.38 3.39
N GLY A 87 -3.07 12.23 3.17
CA GLY A 87 -3.65 11.36 2.15
C GLY A 87 -4.66 12.10 1.27
N TRP A 88 -4.87 11.59 0.05
CA TRP A 88 -5.90 12.09 -0.87
C TRP A 88 -7.17 11.25 -0.76
N TYR A 89 -8.34 11.89 -0.67
CA TYR A 89 -9.63 11.22 -0.58
C TYR A 89 -10.47 11.51 -1.83
N SER A 90 -10.50 10.55 -2.76
CA SER A 90 -11.07 10.73 -4.10
C SER A 90 -12.57 11.03 -4.10
N HIS A 91 -13.37 10.46 -3.19
CA HIS A 91 -14.80 10.80 -3.17
C HIS A 91 -15.06 12.24 -2.69
N ARG A 92 -14.26 12.70 -1.72
CA ARG A 92 -14.36 14.06 -1.17
C ARG A 92 -13.59 15.10 -2.00
N GLN A 93 -12.73 14.64 -2.90
CA GLN A 93 -11.79 15.48 -3.68
C GLN A 93 -10.99 16.41 -2.76
N CYS A 94 -10.50 15.89 -1.63
CA CYS A 94 -9.77 16.66 -0.64
C CYS A 94 -8.56 15.92 -0.12
N TRP A 95 -7.56 16.67 0.35
CA TRP A 95 -6.53 16.11 1.23
C TRP A 95 -7.00 16.17 2.67
N ASP A 96 -6.61 15.19 3.46
CA ASP A 96 -6.93 15.10 4.88
C ASP A 96 -5.88 14.19 5.54
N LEU A 97 -5.92 14.08 6.87
CA LEU A 97 -5.02 13.19 7.59
C LEU A 97 -5.23 11.74 7.14
N SER A 98 -4.13 11.04 6.90
CA SER A 98 -4.07 9.60 6.78
C SER A 98 -4.71 8.95 8.02
N PRO A 99 -5.44 7.83 7.90
CA PRO A 99 -5.99 7.12 9.04
C PRO A 99 -4.92 6.75 10.07
N GLY A 100 -5.24 6.96 11.35
CA GLY A 100 -4.31 6.75 12.46
C GLY A 100 -3.51 8.00 12.86
N TYR A 101 -3.53 9.06 12.06
CA TYR A 101 -2.99 10.38 12.44
C TYR A 101 -4.07 11.21 13.14
N ARG A 102 -3.87 11.51 14.42
CA ARG A 102 -4.73 12.37 15.28
C ARG A 102 -3.91 13.00 16.42
N ALA A 103 -4.46 14.05 17.04
CA ALA A 103 -3.86 14.89 18.09
C ALA A 103 -3.19 14.19 19.26
N THR A 104 -3.66 12.99 19.58
CA THR A 104 -3.18 12.23 20.72
C THR A 104 -2.12 11.20 20.34
N ARG A 105 -1.79 11.06 19.04
CA ARG A 105 -0.92 9.99 18.53
C ARG A 105 -0.14 10.38 17.26
N SER A 106 0.17 11.66 17.06
CA SER A 106 0.89 12.11 15.85
C SER A 106 2.32 11.58 15.83
N VAL A 107 2.51 10.53 15.02
CA VAL A 107 3.81 9.95 14.64
C VAL A 107 4.45 10.69 13.46
N ARG A 108 3.89 11.84 13.05
CA ARG A 108 4.43 12.74 12.00
C ARG A 108 4.93 11.97 10.76
N PHE A 109 6.05 12.39 10.19
CA PHE A 109 6.69 11.70 9.06
C PHE A 109 7.53 10.48 9.47
N SER A 110 7.42 9.98 10.71
CA SER A 110 8.20 8.84 11.20
C SER A 110 7.38 7.55 11.39
N ARG A 111 6.18 7.47 10.80
CA ARG A 111 5.40 6.23 10.81
C ARG A 111 5.92 5.27 9.76
N GLU A 112 6.74 4.31 10.16
CA GLU A 112 7.18 3.24 9.27
C GLU A 112 5.98 2.46 8.72
N ILE A 113 6.02 2.12 7.44
CA ILE A 113 5.02 1.25 6.83
C ILE A 113 5.39 -0.21 7.09
N ASP A 114 4.44 -0.97 7.64
CA ASP A 114 4.64 -2.39 7.86
C ASP A 114 4.21 -3.22 6.64
N GLY A 115 4.48 -4.52 6.70
CA GLY A 115 4.13 -5.47 5.64
C GLY A 115 2.62 -5.57 5.37
N SER A 116 1.74 -5.16 6.30
CA SER A 116 0.29 -5.27 6.12
C SER A 116 -0.22 -4.38 4.99
N CYS A 117 0.36 -3.18 4.85
CA CYS A 117 0.06 -2.28 3.74
C CYS A 117 0.72 -2.76 2.44
N LEU A 118 2.00 -3.12 2.50
CA LEU A 118 2.76 -3.47 1.29
C LEU A 118 2.27 -4.77 0.65
N TYR A 119 1.82 -5.74 1.45
CA TYR A 119 1.37 -7.05 0.96
C TYR A 119 0.22 -6.97 -0.05
N CYS A 120 -0.74 -6.07 0.18
CA CYS A 120 -1.89 -5.91 -0.70
C CYS A 120 -1.64 -4.93 -1.86
N HIS A 121 -0.61 -4.10 -1.76
CA HIS A 121 -0.39 -2.98 -2.68
C HIS A 121 0.88 -3.09 -3.52
N VAL A 122 1.75 -4.07 -3.26
CA VAL A 122 3.00 -4.29 -3.98
C VAL A 122 3.00 -5.66 -4.64
N GLY A 123 3.50 -5.75 -5.89
CA GLY A 123 3.70 -7.01 -6.59
C GLY A 123 4.80 -7.86 -5.96
N ARG A 124 5.98 -7.26 -5.76
CA ARG A 124 7.11 -7.94 -5.12
C ARG A 124 8.07 -6.94 -4.49
N LEU A 125 8.41 -7.18 -3.23
CA LEU A 125 9.48 -6.49 -2.53
C LEU A 125 10.84 -7.06 -2.95
N SER A 126 11.86 -6.22 -2.97
CA SER A 126 13.23 -6.64 -3.32
C SER A 126 13.92 -7.42 -2.20
N THR A 127 13.48 -7.24 -0.95
CA THR A 127 14.05 -7.84 0.25
C THR A 127 12.96 -8.26 1.23
N GLU A 128 13.34 -9.01 2.27
CA GLU A 128 12.46 -9.28 3.40
C GLU A 128 12.20 -7.98 4.18
N TRP A 129 10.91 -7.68 4.41
CA TRP A 129 10.46 -6.45 5.06
C TRP A 129 9.91 -6.72 6.45
N PRO A 130 10.20 -5.88 7.45
CA PRO A 130 11.02 -4.65 7.40
C PRO A 130 12.52 -4.89 7.67
N GLN A 131 12.98 -6.14 7.71
CA GLN A 131 14.28 -6.50 8.29
C GLN A 131 15.49 -6.02 7.48
N THR A 132 15.33 -5.75 6.18
CA THR A 132 16.44 -5.34 5.31
C THR A 132 16.15 -4.01 4.61
N VAL A 133 16.98 -3.01 4.90
CA VAL A 133 16.98 -1.67 4.28
C VAL A 133 17.58 -1.75 2.87
N THR A 134 16.93 -1.15 1.88
CA THR A 134 17.42 -1.11 0.49
C THR A 134 16.95 0.12 -0.27
N ASP A 135 17.83 0.72 -1.08
CA ASP A 135 17.50 1.87 -1.94
C ASP A 135 16.50 1.55 -3.07
N LYS A 136 16.22 0.25 -3.29
CA LYS A 136 15.24 -0.21 -4.29
C LYS A 136 14.26 -1.17 -3.62
N PRO A 137 13.28 -0.67 -2.85
CA PRO A 137 12.38 -1.52 -2.05
C PRO A 137 11.47 -2.42 -2.89
N PHE A 138 11.27 -2.11 -4.17
CA PHE A 138 10.34 -2.82 -5.05
C PHE A 138 11.07 -3.48 -6.22
N GLN A 139 10.87 -4.80 -6.34
CA GLN A 139 11.22 -5.54 -7.55
C GLN A 139 10.08 -5.45 -8.57
N GLU A 140 8.84 -5.46 -8.09
CA GLU A 140 7.65 -5.21 -8.89
C GLU A 140 6.69 -4.33 -8.08
N MET A 141 6.43 -3.11 -8.56
CA MET A 141 5.54 -2.18 -7.88
C MET A 141 4.09 -2.64 -7.98
N ALA A 142 3.55 -2.76 -9.19
CA ALA A 142 2.15 -3.11 -9.38
C ALA A 142 1.85 -4.57 -8.97
N ILE A 143 0.61 -4.86 -8.57
CA ILE A 143 0.13 -6.23 -8.44
C ILE A 143 0.19 -6.92 -9.81
N GLY A 144 1.18 -7.80 -9.97
CA GLY A 144 1.48 -8.53 -11.19
C GLY A 144 0.98 -9.97 -11.23
N CYS A 145 1.41 -10.71 -12.25
CA CYS A 145 0.97 -12.08 -12.53
C CYS A 145 1.22 -13.01 -11.33
N GLU A 146 2.40 -12.92 -10.72
CA GLU A 146 2.83 -13.84 -9.67
C GLU A 146 2.01 -13.72 -8.37
N ARG A 147 1.33 -12.58 -8.14
CA ARG A 147 0.42 -12.42 -6.99
C ARG A 147 -0.79 -13.34 -7.10
N CYS A 148 -1.23 -13.69 -8.31
CA CYS A 148 -2.37 -14.59 -8.56
C CYS A 148 -1.96 -15.99 -9.03
N HIS A 149 -0.78 -16.12 -9.64
CA HIS A 149 -0.33 -17.34 -10.29
C HIS A 149 0.87 -18.03 -9.60
N GLY A 150 1.43 -17.40 -8.57
CA GLY A 150 2.64 -17.87 -7.89
C GLY A 150 3.92 -17.56 -8.68
N PRO A 151 5.10 -17.95 -8.17
CA PRO A 151 6.38 -17.69 -8.82
C PRO A 151 6.47 -18.34 -10.21
N GLY A 152 6.74 -17.53 -11.24
CA GLY A 152 6.70 -17.95 -12.64
C GLY A 152 8.01 -18.52 -13.18
N GLN A 153 9.08 -18.60 -12.38
CA GLN A 153 10.40 -18.98 -12.87
C GLN A 153 10.43 -20.37 -13.52
N GLN A 154 9.78 -21.36 -12.90
CA GLN A 154 9.71 -22.72 -13.43
C GLN A 154 8.92 -22.77 -14.74
N HIS A 155 7.79 -22.07 -14.78
CA HIS A 155 6.99 -21.87 -15.98
C HIS A 155 7.81 -21.28 -17.14
N VAL A 156 8.51 -20.17 -16.93
CA VAL A 156 9.33 -19.54 -17.97
C VAL A 156 10.41 -20.50 -18.48
N THR A 157 11.10 -21.21 -17.57
CA THR A 157 12.11 -22.20 -17.93
C THR A 157 11.52 -23.36 -18.74
N LEU A 158 10.32 -23.83 -18.39
CA LEU A 158 9.62 -24.89 -19.10
C LEU A 158 9.22 -24.42 -20.51
N MET A 159 8.59 -23.25 -20.63
CA MET A 159 8.14 -22.69 -21.91
C MET A 159 9.28 -22.44 -22.89
N GLN A 160 10.48 -22.09 -22.39
CA GLN A 160 11.68 -21.91 -23.21
C GLN A 160 12.22 -23.23 -23.78
N ARG A 161 11.95 -24.37 -23.14
CA ARG A 161 12.46 -25.69 -23.54
C ARG A 161 11.49 -26.47 -24.41
N LEU A 162 10.19 -26.30 -24.17
CA LEU A 162 9.13 -27.05 -24.83
C LEU A 162 8.72 -26.46 -26.18
N GLY A 163 8.44 -27.35 -27.15
CA GLY A 163 7.78 -26.99 -28.41
C GLY A 163 6.30 -26.62 -28.21
N PRO A 164 5.65 -25.96 -29.19
CA PRO A 164 4.27 -25.49 -29.04
C PRO A 164 3.24 -26.55 -28.63
N GLU A 165 3.38 -27.79 -29.12
CA GLU A 165 2.46 -28.90 -28.81
C GLU A 165 2.58 -29.39 -27.36
N GLU A 166 3.78 -29.30 -26.78
CA GLU A 166 4.06 -29.75 -25.41
C GLU A 166 3.63 -28.73 -24.34
N ARG A 167 3.37 -27.48 -24.72
CA ARG A 167 3.01 -26.38 -23.79
C ARG A 167 1.57 -26.45 -23.29
N ALA A 168 0.72 -27.31 -23.87
CA ALA A 168 -0.71 -27.38 -23.56
C ALA A 168 -1.01 -27.82 -22.11
N GLU A 169 -0.08 -28.51 -21.45
CA GLU A 169 -0.24 -29.05 -20.09
C GLU A 169 0.64 -28.35 -19.06
N ASP A 170 0.83 -27.05 -19.18
CA ASP A 170 1.68 -26.30 -18.25
C ASP A 170 1.13 -26.30 -16.81
N VAL A 171 1.68 -27.20 -16.00
CA VAL A 171 1.43 -27.34 -14.56
C VAL A 171 2.46 -26.59 -13.71
N ALA A 172 3.44 -25.93 -14.33
CA ALA A 172 4.52 -25.23 -13.63
C ALA A 172 4.11 -23.82 -13.15
N ILE A 173 2.87 -23.40 -13.44
CA ILE A 173 2.27 -22.17 -12.94
C ILE A 173 0.83 -22.45 -12.48
N VAL A 174 0.42 -21.79 -11.40
CA VAL A 174 -0.92 -21.99 -10.87
C VAL A 174 -1.93 -21.36 -11.82
N ASN A 175 -2.99 -22.09 -12.15
CA ASN A 175 -4.16 -21.54 -12.81
C ASN A 175 -5.32 -21.47 -11.80
N PRO A 176 -5.67 -20.27 -11.30
CA PRO A 176 -6.77 -20.12 -10.34
C PRO A 176 -8.11 -20.69 -10.82
N GLY A 177 -8.34 -20.77 -12.14
CA GLY A 177 -9.55 -21.37 -12.72
C GLY A 177 -9.65 -22.88 -12.54
N ARG A 178 -8.54 -23.57 -12.23
CA ARG A 178 -8.48 -25.01 -11.98
C ARG A 178 -8.50 -25.38 -10.49
N LEU A 179 -8.42 -24.38 -9.61
CA LEU A 179 -8.50 -24.57 -8.16
C LEU A 179 -9.95 -24.83 -7.73
N ASP A 180 -10.14 -25.58 -6.64
CA ASP A 180 -11.44 -25.63 -5.97
C ASP A 180 -11.82 -24.24 -5.42
N SER A 181 -13.09 -24.10 -5.02
CA SER A 181 -13.63 -22.80 -4.62
C SER A 181 -12.85 -22.15 -3.48
N ALA A 182 -12.45 -22.91 -2.46
CA ALA A 182 -11.79 -22.35 -1.28
C ALA A 182 -10.39 -21.79 -1.63
N HIS A 183 -9.61 -22.56 -2.38
CA HIS A 183 -8.28 -22.13 -2.82
C HIS A 183 -8.35 -21.00 -3.86
N ARG A 184 -9.33 -21.04 -4.77
CA ARG A 184 -9.54 -19.96 -5.74
C ARG A 184 -9.93 -18.64 -5.06
N GLU A 185 -10.82 -18.70 -4.08
CA GLU A 185 -11.23 -17.52 -3.30
C GLU A 185 -10.07 -16.96 -2.48
N ALA A 186 -9.21 -17.82 -1.91
CA ALA A 186 -8.02 -17.39 -1.18
C ALA A 186 -7.11 -16.47 -2.02
N VAL A 187 -6.98 -16.73 -3.32
CA VAL A 187 -6.20 -15.87 -4.23
C VAL A 187 -6.73 -14.43 -4.28
N CYS A 188 -8.04 -14.22 -4.22
CA CYS A 188 -8.64 -12.88 -4.19
C CYS A 188 -8.62 -12.29 -2.78
N ASN A 189 -8.93 -13.14 -1.80
CA ASN A 189 -9.11 -12.80 -0.40
C ASN A 189 -7.81 -12.43 0.29
N GLN A 190 -6.65 -12.78 -0.29
CA GLN A 190 -5.36 -12.29 0.18
C GLN A 190 -5.30 -10.76 0.28
N CYS A 191 -6.04 -10.04 -0.57
CA CYS A 191 -6.15 -8.57 -0.51
C CYS A 191 -7.57 -8.09 -0.15
N HIS A 192 -8.60 -8.79 -0.62
CA HIS A 192 -9.98 -8.30 -0.56
C HIS A 192 -10.79 -8.84 0.63
N LEU A 193 -10.20 -9.68 1.48
CA LEU A 193 -10.85 -10.09 2.72
C LEU A 193 -10.63 -9.03 3.80
N SER A 194 -11.65 -8.19 3.98
CA SER A 194 -11.67 -7.20 5.05
C SER A 194 -11.88 -7.86 6.40
N GLY A 195 -11.00 -7.59 7.36
CA GLY A 195 -11.21 -7.87 8.78
C GLY A 195 -10.91 -6.63 9.63
N LYS A 196 -11.26 -6.69 10.91
CA LYS A 196 -10.83 -5.72 11.92
C LYS A 196 -9.32 -5.72 12.10
N ALA A 197 -8.70 -6.90 11.98
CA ALA A 197 -7.26 -7.06 11.98
C ALA A 197 -6.87 -8.26 11.10
N VAL A 198 -5.76 -8.12 10.40
CA VAL A 198 -5.11 -9.20 9.65
C VAL A 198 -3.66 -9.27 10.10
N PHE A 199 -3.21 -10.46 10.48
CA PHE A 199 -1.82 -10.68 10.87
C PHE A 199 -1.35 -12.06 10.42
N PRO A 200 -0.04 -12.23 10.18
CA PRO A 200 0.52 -13.52 9.84
C PRO A 200 0.36 -14.53 10.99
N ARG A 201 0.25 -15.81 10.65
CA ARG A 201 0.35 -16.88 11.63
C ARG A 201 1.74 -16.91 12.28
N TYR A 202 1.80 -17.52 13.46
CA TYR A 202 3.09 -17.77 14.12
C TYR A 202 4.06 -18.49 13.17
N GLY A 203 5.26 -17.93 13.03
CA GLY A 203 6.30 -18.44 12.13
C GLY A 203 6.08 -18.13 10.65
N ARG A 204 5.10 -17.29 10.30
CA ARG A 204 4.85 -16.83 8.92
C ARG A 204 5.02 -15.33 8.78
N GLY A 205 5.38 -14.89 7.58
CA GLY A 205 5.35 -13.48 7.15
C GLY A 205 4.12 -13.16 6.29
N PHE A 206 3.82 -11.88 6.10
CA PHE A 206 2.72 -11.44 5.23
C PHE A 206 2.89 -11.97 3.79
N PHE A 207 4.12 -12.04 3.28
CA PHE A 207 4.42 -12.46 1.92
C PHE A 207 4.60 -13.99 1.73
N ASP A 208 4.25 -14.80 2.72
CA ASP A 208 4.42 -16.26 2.65
C ASP A 208 3.31 -16.98 1.89
N PHE A 209 2.11 -16.39 1.83
CA PHE A 209 1.00 -16.96 1.07
C PHE A 209 1.38 -17.22 -0.40
N ARG A 210 1.03 -18.39 -0.91
CA ARG A 210 1.14 -18.73 -2.33
C ARG A 210 -0.23 -19.04 -2.91
N PRO A 211 -0.52 -18.58 -4.13
CA PRO A 211 -1.72 -19.01 -4.84
C PRO A 211 -1.79 -20.54 -4.91
N GLY A 212 -2.92 -21.12 -4.49
CA GLY A 212 -3.05 -22.56 -4.29
C GLY A 212 -3.05 -22.99 -2.82
N ASP A 213 -2.64 -22.12 -1.88
CA ASP A 213 -2.80 -22.33 -0.43
C ASP A 213 -4.19 -21.89 0.04
N LEU A 214 -4.61 -22.33 1.23
CA LEU A 214 -5.70 -21.65 1.93
C LEU A 214 -5.16 -20.38 2.58
N LEU A 215 -5.96 -19.31 2.56
CA LEU A 215 -5.56 -18.06 3.20
C LEU A 215 -5.25 -18.27 4.70
N SER A 216 -6.03 -19.16 5.33
CA SER A 216 -5.87 -19.56 6.72
C SER A 216 -4.58 -20.29 7.04
N ASP A 217 -3.77 -20.67 6.06
CA ASP A 217 -2.47 -21.32 6.30
C ASP A 217 -1.37 -20.31 6.63
N SER A 218 -1.54 -19.07 6.16
CA SER A 218 -0.56 -17.99 6.31
C SER A 218 -1.07 -16.82 7.15
N LEU A 219 -2.36 -16.49 7.08
CA LEU A 219 -2.93 -15.32 7.73
C LEU A 219 -4.06 -15.69 8.70
N VAL A 220 -4.19 -14.88 9.76
CA VAL A 220 -5.34 -14.87 10.65
C VAL A 220 -6.10 -13.57 10.39
N VAL A 221 -7.39 -13.69 10.09
CA VAL A 221 -8.30 -12.56 9.90
C VAL A 221 -9.28 -12.55 11.07
N LEU A 222 -9.23 -11.48 11.86
CA LEU A 222 -10.24 -11.23 12.90
C LEU A 222 -11.32 -10.34 12.30
N ASP A 223 -12.55 -10.84 12.24
CA ASP A 223 -13.70 -10.05 11.82
C ASP A 223 -14.43 -9.46 13.04
N ASP A 224 -15.14 -8.36 12.81
CA ASP A 224 -16.04 -7.78 13.80
C ASP A 224 -17.46 -8.25 13.47
N THR A 225 -18.03 -9.13 14.30
CA THR A 225 -19.37 -9.72 14.09
C THR A 225 -20.50 -8.68 14.14
N ASP A 226 -20.24 -7.43 14.53
CA ASP A 226 -21.23 -6.35 14.71
C ASP A 226 -21.37 -5.38 13.50
N ARG A 227 -20.82 -5.73 12.33
CA ARG A 227 -20.64 -4.81 11.19
C ARG A 227 -21.90 -4.41 10.41
N ALA A 228 -23.11 -4.57 10.96
CA ALA A 228 -24.35 -4.24 10.27
C ALA A 228 -24.66 -2.73 10.18
N THR A 229 -24.03 -1.84 10.95
CA THR A 229 -24.53 -0.45 11.05
C THR A 229 -23.53 0.70 10.99
N ASN A 230 -22.20 0.49 11.04
CA ASN A 230 -21.24 1.61 10.91
C ASN A 230 -19.85 1.16 10.45
N ALA A 231 -19.66 1.00 9.14
CA ALA A 231 -18.35 0.75 8.55
C ALA A 231 -17.48 2.02 8.61
N ARG A 232 -16.61 2.12 9.62
CA ARG A 232 -15.45 3.05 9.56
C ARG A 232 -14.38 2.43 8.68
N ALA A 233 -13.76 3.23 7.82
CA ALA A 233 -12.66 2.77 6.97
C ALA A 233 -11.47 2.30 7.83
N VAL A 234 -11.06 1.04 7.67
CA VAL A 234 -9.84 0.47 8.25
C VAL A 234 -8.59 0.75 7.41
N SER A 235 -8.80 1.13 6.14
CA SER A 235 -7.78 1.62 5.20
C SER A 235 -8.43 2.65 4.26
N GLN A 236 -7.70 3.73 3.94
CA GLN A 236 -8.08 4.72 2.90
C GLN A 236 -7.70 4.26 1.49
N VAL A 237 -6.94 3.16 1.41
CA VAL A 237 -6.21 2.72 0.24
C VAL A 237 -6.99 1.58 -0.43
N GLU A 238 -8.05 1.89 -1.16
CA GLU A 238 -8.76 0.94 -2.04
C GLU A 238 -9.19 1.63 -3.33
#